data_AF-A0A2I4GXS5-F1
#
_entry.id   AF-A0A2I4GXS5-F1
#
_cell.length_a   1.000
_cell.length_b   1.000
_cell.length_c   1.000
_cell.angle_alpha   90.00
_cell.angle_beta   90.00
_cell.angle_gamma   90.00
#
_symmetry.space_group_name_H-M   'P 1'
#
loop_
_entity.id
_entity.type
_entity.pdbx_description
1 polymer ?
#
loop_
_entity_poly.entity_id
_entity_poly.type
_entity_poly.pdbx_seq_one_letter_code
_entity_poly.pdbx_strand_id
1 'polypeptide(L)'
;MTVSVKALDVDLKKEEDDHLEISAHQNLFHDYFADPPIYPHKYFRRRLRMSRSLFLRIQAAVEAHEPYFVQRRDNSERFGISSLQKIIDALRMLAYGVTADFIDEYLKIGKTTILRSLKMFVKAIVSIFSEEYLRKPNNDDIARLLADGEKRGFPGLTPTVSYTINDHYYAMRYYLVDGIYPQWATFVKTILTPQGNKKKYFAVVQESARKDVKRAFGVLQARFAIIRGPARFFHIETLNDIMMACVILHNMIIEEERANNEEEEFEYE
;
A
#
# COMPACT_ATOMS: atom_id res chain seq x y z
N MET A 1 35.42 -40.84 -16.79
CA MET A 1 34.81 -39.60 -16.27
C MET A 1 33.31 -39.70 -16.49
N THR A 2 32.59 -40.18 -15.48
CA THR A 2 31.12 -40.20 -15.49
C THR A 2 30.67 -38.89 -14.86
N VAL A 3 30.38 -37.88 -15.68
CA VAL A 3 29.64 -36.71 -15.20
C VAL A 3 28.29 -37.26 -14.71
N SER A 4 28.03 -37.13 -13.41
CA SER A 4 26.80 -37.63 -12.79
C SER A 4 25.61 -37.02 -13.52
N VAL A 5 24.69 -37.85 -14.02
CA VAL A 5 23.46 -37.41 -14.72
C VAL A 5 22.69 -36.37 -13.89
N LYS A 6 22.74 -36.47 -12.54
CA LYS A 6 22.16 -35.47 -11.63
C LYS A 6 22.81 -34.08 -11.70
N ALA A 7 24.09 -33.98 -12.02
CA ALA A 7 24.76 -32.69 -12.18
C ALA A 7 24.37 -32.04 -13.52
N LEU A 8 24.32 -32.84 -14.59
CA LEU A 8 23.83 -32.40 -15.90
C LEU A 8 22.36 -31.97 -15.86
N ASP A 9 21.49 -32.70 -15.15
CA ASP A 9 20.08 -32.33 -14.99
C ASP A 9 19.91 -31.03 -14.19
N VAL A 10 20.77 -30.78 -13.19
CA VAL A 10 20.76 -29.53 -12.41
C VAL A 10 21.26 -28.36 -13.26
N ASP A 11 22.31 -28.56 -14.06
CA ASP A 11 22.87 -27.53 -14.93
C ASP A 11 21.92 -27.19 -16.09
N LEU A 12 21.27 -28.18 -16.71
CA LEU A 12 20.25 -27.96 -17.74
C LEU A 12 19.04 -27.20 -17.20
N LYS A 13 18.56 -27.57 -16.01
CA LYS A 13 17.44 -26.88 -15.37
C LYS A 13 17.79 -25.44 -15.00
N LYS A 14 19.03 -25.21 -14.57
CA LYS A 14 19.54 -23.86 -14.28
C LYS A 14 19.66 -23.02 -15.56
N GLU A 15 20.13 -23.59 -16.67
CA GLU A 15 20.17 -22.88 -17.95
C GLU A 15 18.78 -22.53 -18.50
N GLU A 16 17.79 -23.41 -18.35
CA GLU A 16 16.40 -23.13 -18.71
C GLU A 16 15.79 -22.01 -17.84
N ASP A 17 15.99 -22.05 -16.52
CA ASP A 17 15.52 -21.02 -15.59
C ASP A 17 16.21 -19.67 -15.89
N ASP A 18 17.51 -19.66 -16.19
CA ASP A 18 18.29 -18.45 -16.51
C ASP A 18 17.80 -17.78 -17.82
N HIS A 19 17.49 -18.55 -18.87
CA HIS A 19 16.95 -18.03 -20.12
C HIS A 19 15.55 -17.41 -19.93
N LEU A 20 14.78 -17.97 -19.00
CA LEU A 20 13.43 -17.53 -18.67
C LEU A 20 13.45 -16.20 -17.89
N GLU A 21 14.42 -16.01 -16.98
CA GLU A 21 14.59 -14.76 -16.20
C GLU A 21 14.96 -13.55 -17.08
N ILE A 22 15.89 -13.73 -18.03
CA ILE A 22 16.31 -12.67 -18.97
C ILE A 22 15.16 -12.30 -19.90
N SER A 23 14.45 -13.29 -20.43
CA SER A 23 13.26 -13.10 -21.27
C SER A 23 12.14 -12.39 -20.50
N ALA A 24 11.90 -12.76 -19.24
CA ALA A 24 10.89 -12.13 -18.40
C ALA A 24 11.14 -10.63 -18.15
N HIS A 25 12.40 -10.22 -17.94
CA HIS A 25 12.75 -8.80 -17.82
C HIS A 25 12.45 -8.04 -19.11
N GLN A 26 12.91 -8.56 -20.26
CA GLN A 26 12.74 -7.91 -21.56
C GLN A 26 11.26 -7.77 -21.94
N ASN A 27 10.47 -8.82 -21.71
CA ASN A 27 9.02 -8.79 -21.96
C ASN A 27 8.34 -7.73 -21.08
N LEU A 28 8.66 -7.70 -19.80
CA LEU A 28 8.09 -6.72 -18.86
C LEU A 28 8.49 -5.28 -19.23
N PHE A 29 9.73 -5.07 -19.65
CA PHE A 29 10.20 -3.77 -20.11
C PHE A 29 9.45 -3.34 -21.38
N HIS A 30 9.36 -4.21 -22.37
CA HIS A 30 8.67 -3.94 -23.62
C HIS A 30 7.15 -3.70 -23.43
N ASP A 31 6.55 -4.39 -22.46
CA ASP A 31 5.15 -4.27 -22.13
C ASP A 31 4.77 -2.88 -21.57
N TYR A 32 5.62 -2.28 -20.74
CA TYR A 32 5.24 -1.13 -19.91
C TYR A 32 6.16 0.09 -20.02
N PHE A 33 7.42 -0.11 -20.39
CA PHE A 33 8.48 0.89 -20.27
C PHE A 33 9.18 1.24 -21.60
N ALA A 34 9.05 0.40 -22.63
CA ALA A 34 9.52 0.74 -23.97
C ALA A 34 8.81 1.98 -24.55
N ASP A 35 9.40 2.56 -25.59
CA ASP A 35 8.85 3.68 -26.33
C ASP A 35 8.61 3.30 -27.80
N PRO A 36 7.34 3.15 -28.24
CA PRO A 36 6.11 3.13 -27.43
C PRO A 36 5.91 1.80 -26.66
N PRO A 37 5.22 1.78 -25.51
CA PRO A 37 4.96 0.54 -24.77
C PRO A 37 3.81 -0.25 -25.42
N ILE A 38 3.82 -1.59 -25.31
CA ILE A 38 2.69 -2.43 -25.77
C ILE A 38 1.40 -2.04 -25.05
N TYR A 39 1.47 -1.86 -23.72
CA TYR A 39 0.31 -1.51 -22.92
C TYR A 39 0.24 -0.01 -22.62
N PRO A 40 -0.88 0.66 -22.97
CA PRO A 40 -1.11 2.05 -22.59
C PRO A 40 -1.11 2.26 -21.06
N HIS A 41 -0.84 3.50 -20.65
CA HIS A 41 -0.72 3.91 -19.24
C HIS A 41 -1.90 3.47 -18.34
N LYS A 42 -3.13 3.45 -18.87
CA LYS A 42 -4.32 2.96 -18.15
C LYS A 42 -4.19 1.51 -17.66
N TYR A 43 -3.52 0.65 -18.42
CA TYR A 43 -3.30 -0.75 -18.04
C TYR A 43 -2.23 -0.87 -16.95
N PHE A 44 -1.18 -0.04 -17.01
CA PHE A 44 -0.18 0.06 -15.95
C PHE A 44 -0.84 0.43 -14.62
N ARG A 45 -1.62 1.52 -14.61
CA ARG A 45 -2.33 1.99 -13.42
C ARG A 45 -3.33 0.98 -12.89
N ARG A 46 -4.06 0.28 -13.76
CA ARG A 46 -4.96 -0.80 -13.35
C ARG A 46 -4.20 -1.94 -12.67
N ARG A 47 -3.01 -2.31 -13.19
CA ARG A 47 -2.26 -3.49 -12.74
C ARG A 47 -1.40 -3.25 -11.50
N LEU A 48 -0.79 -2.07 -11.39
CA LEU A 48 0.14 -1.71 -10.31
C LEU A 48 -0.43 -0.68 -9.33
N ARG A 49 -1.68 -0.23 -9.56
CA ARG A 49 -2.44 0.71 -8.72
C ARG A 49 -1.86 2.13 -8.61
N MET A 50 -0.82 2.44 -9.39
CA MET A 50 -0.11 3.71 -9.44
C MET A 50 0.27 4.08 -10.88
N SER A 51 0.65 5.34 -11.13
CA SER A 51 1.15 5.77 -12.43
C SER A 51 2.55 5.19 -12.72
N ARG A 52 2.97 5.28 -13.99
CA ARG A 52 4.33 4.91 -14.39
C ARG A 52 5.38 5.87 -13.80
N SER A 53 5.09 7.16 -13.72
CA SER A 53 6.01 8.17 -13.17
C SER A 53 6.31 7.93 -11.69
N LEU A 54 5.29 7.72 -10.86
CA LEU A 54 5.47 7.39 -9.44
C LEU A 54 6.19 6.07 -9.26
N PHE A 55 5.85 5.06 -10.06
CA PHE A 55 6.57 3.79 -10.02
C PHE A 55 8.07 3.98 -10.25
N LEU A 56 8.46 4.73 -11.28
CA LEU A 56 9.88 4.96 -11.59
C LEU A 56 10.59 5.77 -10.49
N ARG A 57 9.91 6.75 -9.88
CA ARG A 57 10.44 7.48 -8.72
C ARG A 57 10.68 6.56 -7.51
N ILE A 58 9.70 5.71 -7.20
CA ILE A 58 9.82 4.72 -6.12
C ILE A 58 10.96 3.74 -6.43
N GLN A 59 11.05 3.22 -7.65
CA GLN A 59 12.10 2.30 -8.05
C GLN A 59 13.48 2.91 -7.85
N ALA A 60 13.71 4.12 -8.35
CA ALA A 60 14.99 4.81 -8.22
C ALA A 60 15.38 5.03 -6.74
N ALA A 61 14.41 5.46 -5.91
CA ALA A 61 14.63 5.64 -4.48
C ALA A 61 14.96 4.32 -3.76
N VAL A 62 14.24 3.24 -4.10
CA VAL A 62 14.47 1.91 -3.52
C VAL A 62 15.82 1.32 -3.95
N GLU A 63 16.21 1.48 -5.22
CA GLU A 63 17.54 1.03 -5.69
C GLU A 63 18.68 1.79 -5.00
N ALA A 64 18.51 3.10 -4.77
CA ALA A 64 19.49 3.92 -4.06
C ALA A 64 19.61 3.55 -2.57
N HIS A 65 18.51 3.14 -1.95
CA HIS A 65 18.46 2.84 -0.51
C HIS A 65 18.81 1.38 -0.18
N GLU A 66 18.35 0.43 -0.98
CA GLU A 66 18.39 -1.00 -0.66
C GLU A 66 19.17 -1.78 -1.73
N PRO A 67 20.43 -2.18 -1.44
CA PRO A 67 21.32 -2.85 -2.40
C PRO A 67 20.77 -4.17 -2.97
N TYR A 68 19.78 -4.79 -2.32
CA TYR A 68 19.08 -5.97 -2.84
C TYR A 68 18.36 -5.71 -4.18
N PHE A 69 17.89 -4.49 -4.41
CA PHE A 69 17.17 -4.14 -5.65
C PHE A 69 18.11 -3.83 -6.81
N VAL A 70 19.35 -3.42 -6.55
CA VAL A 70 20.36 -3.22 -7.59
C VAL A 70 20.62 -4.55 -8.30
N GLN A 71 20.40 -4.59 -9.61
CA GLN A 71 20.65 -5.77 -10.43
C GLN A 71 22.16 -6.04 -10.48
N ARG A 72 22.58 -7.26 -10.13
CA ARG A 72 23.99 -7.67 -10.12
C ARG A 72 24.21 -8.78 -11.13
N ARG A 73 25.46 -8.90 -11.59
CA ARG A 73 25.92 -10.09 -12.30
C ARG A 73 26.11 -11.24 -11.30
N ASP A 74 25.69 -12.42 -11.68
CA ASP A 74 25.98 -13.64 -10.95
C ASP A 74 27.44 -14.09 -11.20
N ASN A 75 27.84 -15.20 -10.55
CA ASN A 75 29.18 -15.76 -10.70
C ASN A 75 29.47 -16.27 -12.13
N SER A 76 28.46 -16.33 -12.99
CA SER A 76 28.53 -16.72 -14.40
C SER A 76 28.48 -15.50 -15.35
N GLU A 77 28.65 -14.29 -14.80
CA GLU A 77 28.56 -12.99 -15.50
C GLU A 77 27.18 -12.63 -16.09
N ARG A 78 26.11 -13.36 -15.75
CA ARG A 78 24.74 -13.13 -16.21
C ARG A 78 24.02 -12.15 -15.29
N PHE A 79 23.14 -11.32 -15.84
CA PHE A 79 22.29 -10.44 -15.03
C PHE A 79 21.20 -11.25 -14.32
N GLY A 80 21.19 -11.24 -12.99
CA GLY A 80 20.08 -11.84 -12.23
C GLY A 80 18.82 -10.99 -12.27
N ILE A 81 17.79 -11.40 -11.53
CA ILE A 81 16.48 -10.71 -11.48
C ILE A 81 16.61 -9.19 -11.22
N SER A 82 15.97 -8.41 -12.10
CA SER A 82 15.97 -6.95 -12.07
C SER A 82 15.17 -6.35 -10.91
N SER A 83 15.48 -5.09 -10.56
CA SER A 83 14.66 -4.28 -9.65
C SER A 83 13.20 -4.17 -10.09
N LEU A 84 12.97 -3.96 -11.38
CA LEU A 84 11.65 -3.89 -12.00
C LEU A 84 10.81 -5.12 -11.66
N GLN A 85 11.36 -6.32 -11.91
CA GLN A 85 10.69 -7.58 -11.59
C GLN A 85 10.38 -7.67 -10.09
N LYS A 86 11.39 -7.49 -9.22
CA LYS A 86 11.23 -7.59 -7.76
C LYS A 86 10.15 -6.65 -7.21
N ILE A 87 10.13 -5.39 -7.67
CA ILE A 87 9.17 -4.38 -7.21
C ILE A 87 7.78 -4.66 -7.78
N ILE A 88 7.67 -5.07 -9.04
CA ILE A 88 6.39 -5.42 -9.65
C ILE A 88 5.76 -6.63 -8.95
N ASP A 89 6.55 -7.63 -8.59
CA ASP A 89 6.09 -8.79 -7.82
C ASP A 89 5.51 -8.35 -6.48
N ALA A 90 6.27 -7.54 -5.74
CA ALA A 90 5.85 -6.99 -4.46
C ALA A 90 4.56 -6.19 -4.60
N LEU A 91 4.47 -5.29 -5.58
CA LEU A 91 3.27 -4.48 -5.82
C LEU A 91 2.07 -5.34 -6.23
N ARG A 92 2.26 -6.41 -7.02
CA ARG A 92 1.18 -7.35 -7.36
C ARG A 92 0.70 -8.12 -6.15
N MET A 93 1.60 -8.54 -5.25
CA MET A 93 1.21 -9.13 -3.96
C MET A 93 0.38 -8.16 -3.14
N LEU A 94 0.82 -6.90 -3.03
CA LEU A 94 0.10 -5.87 -2.27
C LEU A 94 -1.28 -5.58 -2.89
N ALA A 95 -1.34 -5.41 -4.21
CA ALA A 95 -2.53 -5.02 -4.95
C ALA A 95 -3.61 -6.11 -4.97
N TYR A 96 -3.22 -7.36 -5.18
CA TYR A 96 -4.17 -8.48 -5.38
C TYR A 96 -4.30 -9.40 -4.16
N GLY A 97 -3.39 -9.31 -3.19
CA GLY A 97 -3.37 -10.21 -2.04
C GLY A 97 -3.13 -11.67 -2.43
N VAL A 98 -2.48 -11.90 -3.57
CA VAL A 98 -2.17 -13.24 -4.09
C VAL A 98 -0.95 -13.83 -3.39
N THR A 99 -0.89 -15.17 -3.35
CA THR A 99 0.27 -15.87 -2.82
C THR A 99 1.45 -15.78 -3.77
N ALA A 100 2.67 -15.95 -3.23
CA ALA A 100 3.87 -16.03 -4.06
C ALA A 100 3.81 -17.19 -5.07
N ASP A 101 3.10 -18.29 -4.75
CA ASP A 101 2.90 -19.42 -5.66
C ASP A 101 2.18 -19.01 -6.96
N PHE A 102 1.21 -18.10 -6.86
CA PHE A 102 0.47 -17.59 -8.03
C PHE A 102 1.33 -16.65 -8.89
N ILE A 103 2.23 -15.89 -8.26
CA ILE A 103 3.11 -14.96 -8.98
C ILE A 103 4.25 -15.71 -9.67
N ASP A 104 4.81 -16.72 -9.02
CA ASP A 104 5.83 -17.62 -9.57
C ASP A 104 5.37 -18.24 -10.89
N GLU A 105 4.11 -18.69 -10.96
CA GLU A 105 3.55 -19.24 -12.20
C GLU A 105 3.59 -18.26 -13.38
N TYR A 106 3.34 -16.96 -13.13
CA TYR A 106 3.27 -15.91 -14.16
C TYR A 106 4.64 -15.31 -14.51
N LEU A 107 5.50 -15.07 -13.52
CA LEU A 107 6.77 -14.36 -13.71
C LEU A 107 7.98 -15.28 -13.71
N LYS A 108 7.78 -16.57 -13.39
CA LYS A 108 8.81 -17.61 -13.37
C LYS A 108 9.97 -17.22 -12.44
N ILE A 109 9.61 -16.70 -11.28
CA ILE A 109 10.53 -16.28 -10.23
C ILE A 109 10.23 -17.12 -9.00
N GLY A 110 11.25 -17.81 -8.48
CA GLY A 110 11.07 -18.69 -7.34
C GLY A 110 10.37 -18.02 -6.15
N LYS A 111 9.38 -18.72 -5.56
CA LYS A 111 8.58 -18.29 -4.40
C LYS A 111 9.37 -17.57 -3.30
N THR A 112 10.55 -18.06 -2.95
CA THR A 112 11.40 -17.49 -1.89
C THR A 112 11.91 -16.09 -2.25
N THR A 113 12.21 -15.86 -3.53
CA THR A 113 12.63 -14.57 -4.06
C THR A 113 11.48 -13.57 -4.07
N ILE A 114 10.26 -14.00 -4.43
CA ILE A 114 9.06 -13.14 -4.38
C ILE A 114 8.78 -12.68 -2.94
N LEU A 115 8.77 -13.62 -1.98
CA LEU A 115 8.53 -13.28 -0.57
C LEU A 115 9.62 -12.39 0.01
N ARG A 116 10.89 -12.63 -0.37
CA ARG A 116 12.00 -11.78 0.00
C ARG A 116 11.86 -10.39 -0.59
N SER A 117 11.50 -10.28 -1.88
CA SER A 117 11.29 -9.00 -2.57
C SER A 117 10.18 -8.20 -1.91
N LEU A 118 9.04 -8.81 -1.57
CA LEU A 118 7.98 -8.16 -0.80
C LEU A 118 8.52 -7.60 0.52
N LYS A 119 9.21 -8.43 1.31
CA LYS A 119 9.73 -8.03 2.63
C LYS A 119 10.73 -6.87 2.54
N MET A 120 11.70 -6.96 1.62
CA MET A 120 12.71 -5.91 1.43
C MET A 120 12.06 -4.63 0.90
N PHE A 121 11.08 -4.75 -0.01
CA PHE A 121 10.37 -3.62 -0.58
C PHE A 121 9.58 -2.85 0.47
N VAL A 122 8.73 -3.51 1.25
CA VAL A 122 7.91 -2.81 2.26
C VAL A 122 8.77 -2.14 3.33
N LYS A 123 9.88 -2.76 3.72
CA LYS A 123 10.86 -2.17 4.64
C LYS A 123 11.52 -0.92 4.04
N ALA A 124 11.95 -0.99 2.79
CA ALA A 124 12.54 0.16 2.10
C ALA A 124 11.51 1.30 1.98
N ILE A 125 10.27 1.01 1.58
CA ILE A 125 9.21 2.03 1.50
C ILE A 125 9.00 2.73 2.84
N VAL A 126 8.90 1.98 3.93
CA VAL A 126 8.74 2.56 5.27
C VAL A 126 9.96 3.39 5.64
N SER A 127 11.18 2.88 5.42
CA SER A 127 12.40 3.61 5.79
C SER A 127 12.60 4.89 5.00
N ILE A 128 12.23 4.93 3.71
CA ILE A 128 12.46 6.07 2.83
C ILE A 128 11.37 7.14 3.04
N PHE A 129 10.11 6.72 3.17
CA PHE A 129 8.97 7.62 2.98
C PHE A 129 8.12 7.84 4.24
N SER A 130 8.40 7.14 5.35
CA SER A 130 7.58 7.29 6.57
C SER A 130 7.61 8.69 7.18
N GLU A 131 8.76 9.37 7.16
CA GLU A 131 8.89 10.72 7.70
C GLU A 131 8.00 11.73 6.96
N GLU A 132 7.77 11.53 5.66
CA GLU A 132 6.96 12.43 4.86
C GLU A 132 5.48 12.02 4.85
N TYR A 133 5.19 10.72 4.71
CA TYR A 133 3.84 10.23 4.41
C TYR A 133 3.09 9.66 5.61
N LEU A 134 3.77 9.46 6.75
CA LEU A 134 3.16 9.08 8.03
C LEU A 134 3.30 10.19 9.09
N ARG A 135 3.79 11.38 8.72
CA ARG A 135 3.86 12.53 9.63
C ARG A 135 2.48 12.99 10.07
N LYS A 136 2.48 13.73 11.17
CA LYS A 136 1.30 14.50 11.56
C LYS A 136 1.03 15.59 10.51
N PRO A 137 -0.24 15.87 10.17
CA PRO A 137 -0.60 16.99 9.31
C PRO A 137 0.03 18.29 9.81
N ASN A 138 0.66 19.03 8.90
CA ASN A 138 1.15 20.37 9.20
C ASN A 138 0.02 21.40 8.98
N ASN A 139 0.30 22.69 9.18
CA ASN A 139 -0.72 23.72 9.01
C ASN A 139 -1.28 23.78 7.58
N ASP A 140 -0.47 23.50 6.56
CA ASP A 140 -0.89 23.50 5.16
C ASP A 140 -1.81 22.31 4.86
N ASP A 141 -1.46 21.11 5.35
CA ASP A 141 -2.32 19.94 5.24
C ASP A 141 -3.66 20.17 5.94
N ILE A 142 -3.63 20.77 7.14
CA ILE A 142 -4.85 21.11 7.89
C ILE A 142 -5.67 22.11 7.10
N ALA A 143 -5.09 23.22 6.64
CA ALA A 143 -5.79 24.23 5.86
C ALA A 143 -6.43 23.64 4.60
N ARG A 144 -5.69 22.79 3.87
CA ARG A 144 -6.19 22.09 2.69
C ARG A 144 -7.33 21.12 3.02
N LEU A 145 -7.19 20.30 4.07
CA LEU A 145 -8.24 19.37 4.51
C LEU A 145 -9.50 20.11 4.98
N LEU A 146 -9.34 21.27 5.62
CA LEU A 146 -10.44 22.15 6.01
C LEU A 146 -11.16 22.72 4.79
N ALA A 147 -10.42 23.22 3.79
CA ALA A 147 -11.00 23.75 2.55
C ALA A 147 -11.74 22.66 1.74
N ASP A 148 -11.14 21.47 1.60
CA ASP A 148 -11.79 20.31 0.98
C ASP A 148 -13.03 19.86 1.75
N GLY A 149 -12.95 19.88 3.08
CA GLY A 149 -14.07 19.63 3.97
C GLY A 149 -15.19 20.62 3.72
N GLU A 150 -14.90 21.91 3.74
CA GLU A 150 -15.86 23.00 3.53
C GLU A 150 -16.55 22.90 2.17
N LYS A 151 -15.80 22.67 1.09
CA LYS A 151 -16.37 22.38 -0.26
C LYS A 151 -17.36 21.22 -0.26
N ARG A 152 -17.16 20.25 0.65
CA ARG A 152 -18.02 19.06 0.82
C ARG A 152 -19.09 19.23 1.92
N GLY A 153 -19.20 20.42 2.53
CA GLY A 153 -20.15 20.71 3.61
C GLY A 153 -19.67 20.38 5.03
N PHE A 154 -18.37 20.18 5.22
CA PHE A 154 -17.70 19.84 6.49
C PHE A 154 -16.66 20.91 6.87
N PRO A 155 -17.04 22.04 7.49
CA PRO A 155 -16.15 23.17 7.76
C PRO A 155 -15.02 22.90 8.79
N GLY A 156 -14.86 21.65 9.26
CA GLY A 156 -13.66 21.12 9.90
C GLY A 156 -13.18 21.78 11.21
N LEU A 157 -13.94 22.71 11.77
CA LEU A 157 -13.71 23.24 13.10
C LEU A 157 -13.82 22.09 14.11
N THR A 158 -12.70 21.74 14.77
CA THR A 158 -12.75 20.86 15.93
C THR A 158 -13.19 21.68 17.12
N PRO A 159 -14.40 21.45 17.69
CA PRO A 159 -14.81 22.20 18.85
C PRO A 159 -13.86 21.92 20.03
N THR A 160 -13.51 22.97 20.76
CA THR A 160 -12.97 22.85 22.12
C THR A 160 -14.13 22.38 23.01
N VAL A 161 -14.32 21.06 23.10
CA VAL A 161 -15.43 20.49 23.85
C VAL A 161 -15.00 20.33 25.31
N SER A 162 -15.51 21.20 26.17
CA SER A 162 -15.68 20.90 27.59
C SER A 162 -17.14 20.53 27.82
N TYR A 163 -17.40 19.44 28.53
CA TYR A 163 -18.76 19.00 28.84
C TYR A 163 -18.86 18.48 30.27
N THR A 164 -20.07 18.55 30.83
CA THR A 164 -20.36 18.02 32.17
C THR A 164 -21.31 16.83 32.04
N ILE A 165 -20.92 15.66 32.55
CA ILE A 165 -21.81 14.49 32.67
C ILE A 165 -21.94 14.18 34.16
N ASN A 166 -23.17 14.14 34.67
CA ASN A 166 -23.46 13.86 36.09
C ASN A 166 -22.60 14.71 37.04
N ASP A 167 -22.60 16.04 36.82
CA ASP A 167 -21.83 17.04 37.57
C ASP A 167 -20.30 16.87 37.56
N HIS A 168 -19.77 15.94 36.76
CA HIS A 168 -18.33 15.81 36.53
C HIS A 168 -17.92 16.56 35.28
N TYR A 169 -17.01 17.51 35.46
CA TYR A 169 -16.42 18.28 34.38
C TYR A 169 -15.37 17.46 33.64
N TYR A 170 -15.53 17.35 32.33
CA TYR A 170 -14.56 16.73 31.44
C TYR A 170 -13.97 17.80 30.50
N ALA A 171 -12.66 18.02 30.63
CA ALA A 171 -11.86 18.77 29.67
C ALA A 171 -11.28 17.89 28.56
N MET A 172 -11.46 16.57 28.66
CA MET A 172 -10.89 15.58 27.74
C MET A 172 -11.95 15.10 26.74
N ARG A 173 -11.55 14.97 25.47
CA ARG A 173 -12.38 14.37 24.41
C ARG A 173 -12.59 12.87 24.66
N TYR A 174 -13.72 12.35 24.21
CA TYR A 174 -13.97 10.91 24.13
C TYR A 174 -13.82 10.39 22.70
N TYR A 175 -13.38 9.15 22.55
CA TYR A 175 -13.28 8.45 21.28
C TYR A 175 -14.50 7.55 21.10
N LEU A 176 -15.16 7.69 19.96
CA LEU A 176 -16.22 6.77 19.55
C LEU A 176 -15.57 5.48 19.07
N VAL A 177 -15.83 4.38 19.78
CA VAL A 177 -15.25 3.06 19.48
C VAL A 177 -16.36 2.03 19.28
N ASP A 178 -16.02 0.90 18.67
CA ASP A 178 -16.93 -0.22 18.56
C ASP A 178 -16.77 -1.20 19.74
N GLY A 179 -17.42 -2.36 19.64
CA GLY A 179 -17.42 -3.36 20.70
C GLY A 179 -16.07 -4.07 20.92
N ILE A 180 -15.12 -4.00 19.98
CA ILE A 180 -13.85 -4.75 20.07
C ILE A 180 -12.82 -4.09 20.98
N TYR A 181 -13.01 -2.81 21.31
CA TYR A 181 -12.10 -2.07 22.19
C TYR A 181 -12.37 -2.37 23.67
N PRO A 182 -11.34 -2.30 24.55
CA PRO A 182 -11.52 -2.43 25.99
C PRO A 182 -12.39 -1.30 26.56
N GLN A 183 -12.95 -1.51 27.75
CA GLN A 183 -13.79 -0.51 28.39
C GLN A 183 -12.94 0.51 29.14
N TRP A 184 -12.66 1.64 28.52
CA TRP A 184 -11.91 2.75 29.09
C TRP A 184 -12.78 4.00 29.24
N ALA A 185 -12.47 4.85 30.22
CA ALA A 185 -13.24 6.06 30.50
C ALA A 185 -13.31 7.05 29.32
N THR A 186 -12.31 7.03 28.45
CA THR A 186 -12.24 7.86 27.23
C THR A 186 -12.94 7.23 26.03
N PHE A 187 -13.40 5.97 26.12
CA PHE A 187 -13.96 5.22 25.00
C PHE A 187 -15.48 5.08 25.14
N VAL A 188 -16.21 5.67 24.19
CA VAL A 188 -17.67 5.60 24.13
C VAL A 188 -18.09 4.57 23.08
N LYS A 189 -18.58 3.43 23.57
CA LYS A 189 -19.05 2.32 22.73
C LYS A 189 -20.44 2.60 22.18
N THR A 190 -20.73 2.01 21.02
CA THR A 190 -22.09 2.01 20.47
C THR A 190 -23.07 1.33 21.41
N ILE A 191 -24.22 1.96 21.62
CA ILE A 191 -25.32 1.38 22.39
C ILE A 191 -25.91 0.23 21.58
N LEU A 192 -25.69 -0.99 22.07
CA LEU A 192 -26.38 -2.17 21.55
C LEU A 192 -27.86 -2.05 21.92
N THR A 193 -28.75 -2.25 20.94
CA THR A 193 -30.22 -2.18 21.08
C THR A 193 -30.74 -0.88 21.73
N PRO A 194 -30.57 0.29 21.07
CA PRO A 194 -30.95 1.57 21.65
C PRO A 194 -32.47 1.68 21.86
N GLN A 195 -32.88 1.81 23.12
CA GLN A 195 -34.27 2.05 23.53
C GLN A 195 -34.53 3.53 23.81
N GLY A 196 -35.65 4.05 23.28
CA GLY A 196 -36.04 5.46 23.39
C GLY A 196 -35.32 6.39 22.40
N ASN A 197 -35.94 7.54 22.13
CA ASN A 197 -35.54 8.44 21.03
C ASN A 197 -34.10 8.97 21.19
N LYS A 198 -33.67 9.34 22.40
CA LYS A 198 -32.32 9.87 22.66
C LYS A 198 -31.23 8.84 22.35
N LYS A 199 -31.38 7.59 22.82
CA LYS A 199 -30.38 6.54 22.58
C LYS A 199 -30.34 6.11 21.11
N LYS A 200 -31.51 6.08 20.44
CA LYS A 200 -31.60 5.81 19.00
C LYS A 200 -30.85 6.88 18.19
N TYR A 201 -31.09 8.16 18.50
CA TYR A 201 -30.40 9.27 17.85
C TYR A 201 -28.89 9.19 18.05
N PHE A 202 -28.43 8.98 19.29
CA PHE A 202 -27.00 8.83 19.59
C PHE A 202 -26.34 7.69 18.79
N ALA A 203 -26.96 6.50 18.75
CA ALA A 203 -26.44 5.36 18.01
C ALA A 203 -26.34 5.65 16.50
N VAL A 204 -27.34 6.32 15.91
CA VAL A 204 -27.34 6.69 14.49
C VAL A 204 -26.20 7.66 14.17
N VAL A 205 -26.00 8.69 14.98
CA VAL A 205 -24.92 9.68 14.77
C VAL A 205 -23.55 9.03 14.94
N GLN A 206 -23.34 8.24 16.00
CA GLN A 206 -22.09 7.52 16.22
C GLN A 206 -21.77 6.55 15.07
N GLU A 207 -22.75 5.77 14.62
CA GLU A 207 -22.55 4.83 13.54
C GLU A 207 -22.27 5.54 12.20
N SER A 208 -22.85 6.72 12.00
CA SER A 208 -22.57 7.56 10.82
C SER A 208 -21.11 8.04 10.82
N ALA A 209 -20.60 8.57 11.94
CA ALA A 209 -19.19 8.95 12.05
C ALA A 209 -18.24 7.74 11.86
N ARG A 210 -18.62 6.57 12.38
CA ARG A 210 -17.85 5.33 12.19
C ARG A 210 -17.79 4.88 10.73
N LYS A 211 -18.84 5.15 9.94
CA LYS A 211 -18.86 4.79 8.51
C LYS A 211 -17.74 5.50 7.76
N ASP A 212 -17.32 6.69 8.16
CA ASP A 212 -16.25 7.41 7.47
C ASP A 212 -14.89 6.73 7.67
N VAL A 213 -14.58 6.30 8.90
CA VAL A 213 -13.38 5.49 9.19
C VAL A 213 -13.42 4.17 8.41
N LYS A 214 -14.57 3.47 8.43
CA LYS A 214 -14.74 2.23 7.67
C LYS A 214 -14.59 2.43 6.17
N ARG A 215 -15.09 3.53 5.62
CA ARG A 215 -14.93 3.89 4.21
C ARG A 215 -13.47 4.14 3.86
N ALA A 216 -12.73 4.87 4.71
CA ALA A 216 -11.30 5.09 4.51
C ALA A 216 -10.52 3.77 4.45
N PHE A 217 -10.74 2.86 5.42
CA PHE A 217 -10.15 1.52 5.37
C PHE A 217 -10.65 0.70 4.18
N GLY A 218 -11.92 0.84 3.79
CA GLY A 218 -12.48 0.18 2.61
C GLY A 218 -11.81 0.62 1.31
N VAL A 219 -11.48 1.91 1.17
CA VAL A 219 -10.71 2.47 0.05
C VAL A 219 -9.28 1.91 0.03
N LEU A 220 -8.61 1.90 1.19
CA LEU A 220 -7.27 1.34 1.31
C LEU A 220 -7.24 -0.16 0.92
N GLN A 221 -8.19 -0.94 1.45
CA GLN A 221 -8.34 -2.36 1.15
C GLN A 221 -8.77 -2.64 -0.29
N ALA A 222 -9.49 -1.71 -0.94
CA ALA A 222 -9.85 -1.83 -2.36
C ALA A 222 -8.63 -1.63 -3.26
N ARG A 223 -7.69 -0.76 -2.85
CA ARG A 223 -6.43 -0.55 -3.57
C ARG A 223 -5.44 -1.69 -3.30
N PHE A 224 -5.32 -2.12 -2.04
CA PHE A 224 -4.39 -3.17 -1.60
C PHE A 224 -5.13 -4.34 -0.95
N ALA A 225 -5.45 -5.35 -1.75
CA ALA A 225 -6.21 -6.50 -1.28
C ALA A 225 -5.45 -7.37 -0.27
N ILE A 226 -4.12 -7.25 -0.17
CA ILE A 226 -3.33 -7.95 0.85
C ILE A 226 -3.81 -7.68 2.28
N ILE A 227 -4.35 -6.49 2.53
CA ILE A 227 -4.85 -6.06 3.85
C ILE A 227 -6.11 -6.85 4.26
N ARG A 228 -6.84 -7.41 3.30
CA ARG A 228 -8.02 -8.26 3.56
C ARG A 228 -7.64 -9.71 3.88
N GLY A 229 -6.45 -10.12 3.45
CA GLY A 229 -6.02 -11.51 3.53
C GLY A 229 -5.68 -11.95 4.95
N PRO A 230 -5.83 -13.25 5.26
CA PRO A 230 -5.39 -13.80 6.53
C PRO A 230 -3.87 -13.68 6.69
N ALA A 231 -3.43 -13.13 7.83
CA ALA A 231 -2.03 -12.86 8.13
C ALA A 231 -1.18 -14.10 8.50
N ARG A 232 -1.69 -15.32 8.32
CA ARG A 232 -1.20 -16.57 8.96
C ARG A 232 0.27 -16.93 8.69
N PHE A 233 0.90 -16.33 7.68
CA PHE A 233 2.26 -16.66 7.25
C PHE A 233 3.25 -15.49 7.37
N PHE A 234 2.85 -14.37 7.96
CA PHE A 234 3.74 -13.22 8.17
C PHE A 234 4.03 -13.01 9.65
N HIS A 235 5.30 -12.74 9.97
CA HIS A 235 5.67 -12.23 11.29
C HIS A 235 5.02 -10.86 11.53
N ILE A 236 4.74 -10.53 12.79
CA ILE A 236 4.08 -9.29 13.18
C ILE A 236 4.81 -8.03 12.67
N GLU A 237 6.15 -8.05 12.67
CA GLU A 237 6.97 -6.97 12.11
C GLU A 237 6.71 -6.78 10.62
N THR A 238 6.71 -7.87 9.84
CA THR A 238 6.41 -7.80 8.41
C THR A 238 4.98 -7.32 8.15
N LEU A 239 4.01 -7.70 8.99
CA LEU A 239 2.65 -7.18 8.87
C LEU A 239 2.56 -5.67 9.12
N ASN A 240 3.32 -5.18 10.10
CA ASN A 240 3.42 -3.76 10.38
C ASN A 240 4.01 -3.03 9.16
N ASP A 241 5.13 -3.53 8.63
CA ASP A 241 5.76 -2.96 7.44
C ASP A 241 4.81 -2.97 6.22
N ILE A 242 4.07 -4.08 6.00
CA ILE A 242 3.06 -4.16 4.93
C ILE A 242 1.99 -3.10 5.11
N MET A 243 1.43 -2.96 6.32
CA MET A 243 0.39 -1.97 6.61
C MET A 243 0.89 -0.55 6.39
N MET A 244 2.04 -0.20 6.98
CA MET A 244 2.64 1.12 6.84
C MET A 244 2.99 1.44 5.38
N ALA A 245 3.60 0.48 4.65
CA ALA A 245 3.90 0.65 3.24
C ALA A 245 2.63 0.84 2.40
N CYS A 246 1.53 0.12 2.69
CA CYS A 246 0.26 0.35 1.98
C CYS A 246 -0.30 1.76 2.22
N VAL A 247 -0.20 2.28 3.45
CA VAL A 247 -0.64 3.65 3.77
C VAL A 247 0.24 4.69 3.06
N ILE A 248 1.56 4.51 3.11
CA ILE A 248 2.52 5.39 2.41
C ILE A 248 2.23 5.40 0.92
N LEU A 249 2.21 4.22 0.27
CA LEU A 249 1.94 4.10 -1.16
C LEU A 249 0.58 4.70 -1.52
N HIS A 250 -0.45 4.48 -0.69
CA HIS A 250 -1.76 5.09 -0.91
C HIS A 250 -1.66 6.63 -0.93
N ASN A 251 -0.97 7.22 0.04
CA ASN A 251 -0.83 8.67 0.14
C ASN A 251 -0.03 9.24 -1.03
N MET A 252 1.08 8.61 -1.40
CA MET A 252 1.89 8.98 -2.58
C MET A 252 1.06 8.96 -3.87
N ILE A 253 0.21 7.94 -4.04
CA ILE A 253 -0.64 7.84 -5.22
C ILE A 253 -1.72 8.93 -5.20
N ILE A 254 -2.37 9.19 -4.06
CA ILE A 254 -3.39 10.24 -3.97
C ILE A 254 -2.79 11.62 -4.26
N GLU A 255 -1.57 11.88 -3.80
CA GLU A 255 -0.87 13.13 -4.08
C GLU A 255 -0.60 13.30 -5.59
N GLU A 256 -0.06 12.28 -6.26
CA GLU A 256 0.20 12.36 -7.70
C GLU A 256 -1.09 12.40 -8.54
N GLU A 257 -2.13 11.66 -8.13
CA GLU A 257 -3.44 11.69 -8.78
C GLU A 257 -4.09 13.09 -8.67
N ARG A 258 -3.76 13.89 -7.64
CA ARG A 258 -4.24 15.28 -7.52
C ARG A 258 -3.48 16.22 -8.43
N ALA A 259 -2.15 16.14 -8.44
CA ALA A 259 -1.31 16.99 -9.30
C ALA A 259 -1.71 16.90 -10.78
N ASN A 260 -1.97 15.68 -11.27
CA ASN A 260 -2.39 15.48 -12.66
C ASN A 260 -3.80 16.06 -12.96
N ASN A 261 -4.71 16.05 -11.99
CA ASN A 261 -6.05 16.62 -12.19
C ASN A 261 -6.02 18.16 -12.16
N GLU A 262 -5.08 18.75 -11.41
CA GLU A 262 -4.88 20.21 -11.42
C GLU A 262 -4.29 20.67 -12.76
N GLU A 263 -3.36 19.91 -13.36
CA GLU A 263 -2.82 20.20 -14.70
C GLU A 263 -3.89 20.15 -15.82
N GLU A 264 -4.82 19.20 -15.76
CA GLU A 264 -5.94 19.10 -16.73
C GLU A 264 -6.96 20.26 -16.61
N GLU A 265 -7.06 20.91 -15.44
CA GLU A 265 -7.97 22.06 -15.23
C GLU A 265 -7.42 23.36 -15.85
N PHE A 266 -6.11 23.47 -16.05
CA PHE A 266 -5.44 24.64 -16.67
C PHE A 266 -5.26 24.54 -18.19
N GLU A 267 -5.54 23.40 -18.83
CA GLU A 267 -5.46 23.25 -20.30
C GLU A 267 -6.73 23.71 -21.04
N TYR A 268 -7.73 24.25 -20.34
CA TYR A 268 -9.00 24.74 -20.91
C TYR A 268 -9.23 26.26 -20.72
N GLU A 269 -8.16 27.06 -20.70
CA GLU A 269 -8.23 28.54 -20.88
C GLU A 269 -7.51 28.97 -22.16
#